data_AF-A0A2H9PR38-F1
#
_entry.id   AF-A0A2H9PR38-F1
#
_cell.length_a   1.000
_cell.length_b   1.000
_cell.length_c   1.000
_cell.angle_alpha   90.00
_cell.angle_beta   90.00
_cell.angle_gamma   90.00
#
_symmetry.space_group_name_H-M   'P 1'
#
loop_
_entity.id
_entity.type
_entity.pdbx_description
1 polymer ?
#
loop_
_entity_poly.entity_id
_entity_poly.type
_entity_poly.pdbx_seq_one_letter_code
_entity_poly.pdbx_strand_id
1 'polypeptide(L)' 'MAFIRSKKFKRTDGEKIYYYIVEGIRKDGKTKQKVIRYIGTIDTLIKKLDIADKILKKIQ' A
#
# COMPACT_ATOMS: atom_id res chain seq x y z
N MET A 1 -4.85 2.66 -12.98
CA MET A 1 -4.35 1.36 -12.44
C MET A 1 -3.70 1.62 -11.11
N ALA A 2 -4.18 0.94 -10.07
CA ALA A 2 -3.65 1.06 -8.72
C ALA A 2 -2.58 -0.01 -8.46
N PHE A 3 -1.56 0.35 -7.67
CA PHE A 3 -0.49 -0.56 -7.27
C PHE A 3 -0.01 -0.26 -5.86
N ILE A 4 0.63 -1.26 -5.24
CA ILE A 4 1.25 -1.10 -3.92
C ILE A 4 2.63 -0.46 -4.10
N ARG A 5 2.90 0.61 -3.35
CA ARG A 5 4.19 1.29 -3.27
C ARG A 5 4.75 1.18 -1.87
N SER A 6 6.03 0.84 -1.77
CA SER A 6 6.79 0.94 -0.52
C SER A 6 7.51 2.29 -0.41
N LYS A 7 7.66 2.78 0.81
CA LYS A 7 8.49 3.94 1.14
C LYS A 7 9.25 3.67 2.43
N LYS A 8 10.57 3.82 2.35
CA LYS A 8 11.50 3.66 3.47
C LYS A 8 11.61 4.97 4.25
N PHE A 9 11.58 4.89 5.58
CA PHE A 9 11.73 6.00 6.48
C PHE A 9 12.81 5.65 7.51
N LYS A 10 13.82 6.52 7.62
CA LYS A 10 14.81 6.44 8.70
C LYS A 10 14.24 7.08 9.95
N ARG A 11 14.36 6.39 11.09
CA ARG A 11 14.00 6.84 12.43
C ARG A 11 15.19 6.67 13.37
N THR A 12 15.08 7.24 14.55
CA THR A 12 16.10 7.11 15.61
C THR A 12 16.31 5.66 16.04
N ASP A 13 15.27 4.82 15.96
CA ASP A 13 15.25 3.40 16.34
C ASP A 13 15.56 2.45 15.17
N GLY A 14 15.96 2.97 13.99
CA GLY A 14 16.29 2.20 12.81
C GLY A 14 15.48 2.57 11.56
N GLU A 15 15.33 1.62 10.64
CA GLU A 15 14.65 1.86 9.36
C GLU A 15 13.28 1.17 9.34
N LYS A 16 12.23 1.92 8.98
CA LYS A 16 10.87 1.38 8.84
C LYS A 16 10.38 1.53 7.40
N ILE A 17 9.78 0.47 6.87
CA ILE A 17 9.19 0.45 5.53
C ILE A 17 7.67 0.49 5.67
N TYR A 18 7.06 1.41 4.94
CA TYR A 18 5.62 1.63 4.92
C TYR A 18 5.07 1.43 3.52
N TYR A 19 3.87 0.88 3.44
CA TYR A 19 3.18 0.51 2.20
C TYR A 19 1.94 1.38 1.99
N TYR A 20 1.69 1.69 0.72
CA TYR A 20 0.60 2.56 0.26
C TYR A 20 -0.02 1.97 -1.01
N ILE A 21 -1.33 2.11 -1.19
CA ILE A 21 -1.97 1.98 -2.49
C ILE A 21 -1.90 3.33 -3.17
N VAL A 22 -1.31 3.35 -4.36
CA VAL A 22 -1.21 4.55 -5.20
C VAL A 22 -1.83 4.27 -6.55
N GLU A 23 -2.30 5.33 -7.21
CA GLU A 23 -2.76 5.27 -8.59
C GLU A 23 -1.98 6.28 -9.44
N GLY A 24 -1.65 5.87 -10.66
CA GLY A 24 -1.12 6.76 -11.68
C GLY A 24 -2.21 7.67 -12.22
N ILE A 25 -2.02 8.98 -12.12
CA ILE A 25 -2.90 10.01 -12.68
C ILE A 25 -2.10 10.88 -13.67
N ARG A 26 -2.76 11.40 -14.71
CA ARG A 26 -2.20 12.48 -15.53
C ARG A 26 -2.66 13.82 -14.98
N LYS A 27 -1.71 14.70 -14.64
CA LYS A 27 -1.99 16.06 -14.18
C LYS A 27 -0.96 17.00 -14.79
N ASP A 28 -1.41 18.05 -15.47
CA ASP A 28 -0.57 19.06 -16.12
C ASP A 28 0.37 18.44 -17.18
N GLY A 29 -0.14 17.50 -17.98
CA GLY A 29 0.66 16.77 -18.99
C GLY A 29 1.69 15.77 -18.42
N LYS A 30 1.83 15.68 -17.10
CA LYS A 30 2.78 14.78 -16.43
C LYS A 30 2.06 13.61 -15.76
N THR A 31 2.68 12.43 -15.81
CA THR A 31 2.25 11.27 -15.01
C THR A 31 2.68 11.47 -13.56
N LYS A 32 1.71 11.51 -12.65
CA LYS A 32 1.92 11.64 -11.19
C LYS A 32 1.34 10.42 -10.49
N GLN A 33 1.80 10.14 -9.27
CA GLN A 33 1.20 9.13 -8.41
C GLN A 33 0.37 9.82 -7.32
N LYS A 34 -0.90 9.44 -7.21
CA LYS A 34 -1.79 9.86 -6.11
C LYS A 34 -1.87 8.74 -5.09
N VAL A 35 -1.61 9.05 -3.82
CA VAL A 35 -1.84 8.10 -2.72
C VAL A 35 -3.34 7.96 -2.51
N ILE A 36 -3.84 6.74 -2.66
CA ILE A 36 -5.25 6.40 -2.43
C ILE A 36 -5.44 5.98 -0.98
N ARG A 37 -4.55 5.12 -0.47
CA ARG A 37 -4.68 4.56 0.88
C ARG A 37 -3.32 4.24 1.49
N TYR A 38 -3.16 4.57 2.75
CA TYR A 38 -2.05 4.09 3.58
C TYR A 38 -2.39 2.68 4.10
N ILE A 39 -1.45 1.75 3.97
CA ILE A 39 -1.63 0.35 4.39
C ILE A 39 -1.03 0.12 5.77
N GLY A 40 0.21 0.57 5.99
CA GLY A 40 0.97 0.28 7.21
C GLY A 40 2.33 -0.37 6.93
N THR A 41 2.84 -1.14 7.88
CA THR A 41 4.04 -1.96 7.76
C THR A 41 3.76 -3.25 6.98
N ILE A 42 4.79 -4.08 6.74
CA ILE A 42 4.64 -5.38 6.10
C ILE A 42 3.70 -6.31 6.89
N ASP A 43 3.81 -6.34 8.21
CA ASP A 43 2.94 -7.18 9.07
C ASP A 43 1.47 -6.75 8.96
N THR A 44 1.25 -5.43 8.88
CA THR A 44 -0.09 -4.87 8.70
C THR A 44 -0.67 -5.23 7.32
N LEU A 45 0.17 -5.20 6.28
CA LEU A 45 -0.22 -5.60 4.93
C LEU A 45 -0.60 -7.08 4.88
N ILE A 46 0.25 -7.98 5.38
CA ILE A 46 0.00 -9.44 5.40
C ILE A 46 -1.32 -9.74 6.12
N LYS A 47 -1.51 -9.19 7.33
CA LYS A 47 -2.74 -9.40 8.10
C LYS A 47 -3.99 -8.97 7.34
N LYS A 48 -3.93 -7.87 6.58
CA LYS A 48 -5.06 -7.40 5.76
C LYS A 48 -5.31 -8.34 4.57
N LEU A 49 -4.27 -8.89 3.94
CA LEU A 49 -4.38 -9.87 2.86
C LEU A 49 -4.99 -11.18 3.37
N ASP A 50 -4.54 -11.69 4.51
CA ASP A 50 -5.11 -12.92 5.11
C ASP A 50 -6.61 -12.79 5.40
N ILE A 51 -7.05 -11.60 5.87
CA ILE A 51 -8.46 -11.31 6.09
C ILE A 51 -9.21 -11.30 4.77
N ALA A 52 -8.66 -10.66 3.73
CA ALA A 52 -9.26 -10.62 2.41
C ALA A 52 -9.42 -12.03 1.82
N ASP A 53 -8.39 -12.88 1.92
CA ASP A 53 -8.43 -14.26 1.46
C ASP A 53 -9.49 -15.08 2.21
N LYS A 54 -9.61 -14.89 3.52
CA LYS A 54 -10.67 -15.54 4.32
C LYS A 54 -12.07 -15.10 3.91
N ILE A 55 -12.25 -13.83 3.56
CA ILE A 55 -13.54 -13.31 3.08
C ILE A 55 -13.85 -13.89 1.69
N LEU A 56 -12.88 -13.87 0.77
CA LEU A 56 -13.03 -14.42 -0.58
C LEU A 56 -13.40 -15.90 -0.55
N LYS A 57 -12.75 -16.69 0.31
CA LYS A 57 -13.06 -18.13 0.51
C LYS A 57 -14.42 -18.41 1.13
N LYS A 58 -15.04 -17.44 1.81
CA LYS A 58 -16.40 -17.58 2.37
C LYS A 58 -17.50 -17.24 1.36
N ILE A 59 -17.14 -16.51 0.30
CA ILE A 59 -18.05 -16.08 -0.77
C ILE A 59 -18.11 -17.13 -1.90
N GLN A 60 -17.05 -17.95 -2.02
CA GLN A 60 -16.98 -19.12 -2.90
C GLN A 60 -17.60 -20.35 -2.23
#